data_AF-A0A933CUT8-F1
#
_entry.id   AF-A0A933CUT8-F1
#
_cell.length_a   1.000
_cell.length_b   1.000
_cell.length_c   1.000
_cell.angle_alpha   90.00
_cell.angle_beta   90.00
_cell.angle_gamma   90.00
#
_symmetry.space_group_name_H-M   'P 1'
#
loop_
_entity.id
_entity.type
_entity.pdbx_description
1 polymer ?
#
loop_
_entity_poly.entity_id
_entity_poly.type
_entity_poly.pdbx_seq_one_letter_code
_entity_poly.pdbx_strand_id
1 'polypeptide(L)'
;MSGLVCLGQTFVGNIFIAVSTTLPELAVSISAMRLGAIDMAVGNLFGSNLFNVSVLAIDDLFYTRGPLLEYVSPNQLTCALSAMTMTGIAVVGLTYRATRKAMFFAWDSVGILALYVLAVFVLYMMR
;
A
#
# COMPACT_ATOMS: atom_id res chain seq x y z
N MET A 1 -33.37 0.88 12.02
CA MET A 1 -32.64 2.07 11.53
C MET A 1 -31.23 2.16 12.14
N SER A 2 -30.45 1.07 12.14
CA SER A 2 -29.13 0.99 12.82
C SER A 2 -27.95 0.72 11.87
N GLY A 3 -28.20 0.34 10.61
CA GLY A 3 -27.14 -0.02 9.66
C GLY A 3 -26.33 1.17 9.13
N LEU A 4 -26.95 2.33 8.93
CA LEU A 4 -26.28 3.53 8.39
C LEU A 4 -25.27 4.14 9.36
N VAL A 5 -25.56 4.13 10.67
CA VAL A 5 -24.63 4.64 11.70
C VAL A 5 -23.44 3.69 11.88
N CYS A 6 -23.65 2.37 11.82
CA CYS A 6 -22.56 1.38 11.85
C CYS A 6 -21.66 1.43 10.61
N LEU A 7 -22.25 1.60 9.42
CA LEU A 7 -21.49 1.81 8.18
C LEU A 7 -20.67 3.10 8.27
N GLY A 8 -21.26 4.19 8.76
CA GLY A 8 -20.57 5.45 9.01
C GLY A 8 -19.41 5.30 10.01
N GLN A 9 -19.62 4.67 11.15
CA GLN A 9 -18.57 4.48 12.17
C GLN A 9 -17.43 3.58 11.67
N THR A 10 -17.73 2.48 10.99
CA THR A 10 -16.70 1.55 10.47
C THR A 10 -15.93 2.19 9.32
N PHE A 11 -16.63 2.88 8.41
CA PHE A 11 -16.01 3.58 7.29
C PHE A 11 -15.10 4.72 7.76
N VAL A 12 -15.61 5.58 8.65
CA VAL A 12 -14.84 6.68 9.24
C VAL A 12 -13.67 6.11 10.06
N GLY A 13 -13.90 5.09 10.90
CA GLY A 13 -12.85 4.44 11.68
C GLY A 13 -11.72 3.89 10.82
N ASN A 14 -12.04 3.17 9.74
CA ASN A 14 -11.04 2.62 8.83
C ASN A 14 -10.22 3.70 8.12
N ILE A 15 -10.86 4.79 7.67
CA ILE A 15 -10.14 5.91 7.04
C ILE A 15 -9.24 6.61 8.04
N PHE A 16 -9.73 6.88 9.25
CA PHE A 16 -8.92 7.53 10.29
C PHE A 16 -7.72 6.67 10.67
N ILE A 17 -7.90 5.37 10.88
CA ILE A 17 -6.79 4.45 11.16
C ILE A 17 -5.80 4.44 9.99
N ALA A 18 -6.28 4.31 8.75
CA ALA A 18 -5.42 4.32 7.56
C ALA A 18 -4.63 5.63 7.41
N VAL A 19 -5.25 6.78 7.67
CA VAL A 19 -4.56 8.08 7.62
C VAL A 19 -3.57 8.20 8.77
N SER A 20 -3.96 7.89 10.01
CA SER A 20 -3.08 7.98 11.18
C SER A 20 -1.85 7.09 11.09
N THR A 21 -1.96 5.93 10.43
CA THR A 21 -0.85 4.99 10.21
C THR A 21 -0.01 5.29 8.97
N THR A 22 -0.39 6.26 8.13
CA THR A 22 0.40 6.66 6.94
C THR A 22 0.88 8.11 7.00
N LEU A 23 0.32 8.92 7.90
CA LEU A 23 0.70 10.33 8.08
C LEU A 23 2.17 10.50 8.50
N PRO A 24 2.71 9.72 9.47
CA PRO A 24 4.12 9.83 9.85
C PRO A 24 5.05 9.53 8.66
N GLU A 25 4.75 8.51 7.89
CA GLU A 25 5.52 8.06 6.72
C GLU A 25 5.52 9.12 5.63
N LEU A 26 4.37 9.76 5.38
CA LEU A 26 4.26 10.86 4.44
C LEU A 26 5.10 12.06 4.90
N ALA A 27 5.07 12.40 6.19
CA ALA A 27 5.86 13.49 6.74
C ALA A 27 7.38 13.24 6.60
N VAL A 28 7.84 12.02 6.89
CA VAL A 28 9.25 11.62 6.71
C VAL A 28 9.65 11.64 5.23
N SER A 29 8.82 11.09 4.34
CA SER A 29 9.09 11.04 2.90
C SER A 29 9.21 12.44 2.29
N ILE A 30 8.30 13.36 2.63
CA ILE A 30 8.34 14.75 2.15
C ILE A 30 9.59 15.46 2.67
N SER A 31 9.93 15.25 3.94
CA SER A 31 11.12 15.85 4.55
C SER A 31 12.40 15.35 3.88
N ALA A 32 12.52 14.03 3.64
CA ALA A 32 13.66 13.43 2.94
C ALA A 32 13.79 13.96 1.49
N MET A 33 12.69 14.11 0.76
CA MET A 33 12.71 14.71 -0.58
C MET A 33 13.17 16.17 -0.55
N ARG A 34 12.72 16.97 0.42
CA ARG A 34 13.15 18.37 0.58
C ARG A 34 14.63 18.50 0.89
N LEU A 35 15.21 17.52 1.57
CA LEU A 35 16.64 17.44 1.87
C LEU A 35 17.47 16.85 0.71
N GLY A 36 16.85 16.49 -0.41
CA GLY A 36 17.52 15.84 -1.54
C GLY A 36 17.90 14.37 -1.28
N ALA A 37 17.47 13.79 -0.14
CA ALA A 37 17.73 12.42 0.26
C ALA A 37 16.70 11.46 -0.36
N ILE A 38 16.72 11.32 -1.69
CA ILE A 38 15.78 10.48 -2.44
C ILE A 38 15.86 9.02 -2.00
N ASP A 39 17.07 8.50 -1.75
CA ASP A 39 17.27 7.12 -1.29
C ASP A 39 16.61 6.87 0.07
N MET A 40 16.59 7.88 0.96
CA MET A 40 15.91 7.80 2.25
C MET A 40 14.39 7.83 2.09
N ALA A 41 13.86 8.67 1.19
CA ALA A 41 12.42 8.70 0.89
C ALA A 41 11.94 7.36 0.32
N VAL A 42 12.73 6.75 -0.56
CA VAL A 42 12.48 5.41 -1.11
C VAL A 42 12.56 4.36 0.00
N GLY A 43 13.63 4.37 0.80
CA GLY A 43 13.81 3.44 1.92
C GLY A 43 12.64 3.49 2.91
N ASN A 44 12.13 4.68 3.22
CA ASN A 44 10.94 4.86 4.05
C ASN A 44 9.69 4.23 3.41
N LEU A 45 9.44 4.48 2.12
CA LEU A 45 8.26 3.96 1.43
C LEU A 45 8.21 2.42 1.35
N PHE A 46 9.35 1.76 1.06
CA PHE A 46 9.39 0.29 1.04
C PHE A 46 9.51 -0.31 2.44
N GLY A 47 10.27 0.34 3.33
CA GLY A 47 10.42 -0.08 4.73
C GLY A 47 9.08 -0.13 5.45
N SER A 48 8.22 0.88 5.27
CA SER A 48 6.88 0.91 5.87
C SER A 48 5.96 -0.19 5.31
N ASN A 49 6.03 -0.49 4.01
CA ASN A 49 5.28 -1.61 3.43
C ASN A 49 5.72 -2.96 4.02
N LEU A 50 7.04 -3.18 4.17
CA LEU A 50 7.58 -4.38 4.80
C LEU A 50 7.21 -4.47 6.28
N PHE A 51 7.26 -3.34 7.00
CA PHE A 51 6.85 -3.26 8.40
C PHE A 51 5.39 -3.66 8.57
N ASN A 52 4.49 -3.14 7.72
CA ASN A 52 3.06 -3.49 7.74
C ASN A 52 2.83 -5.00 7.54
N VAL A 53 3.52 -5.63 6.58
CA VAL A 53 3.43 -7.09 6.36
C VAL A 53 4.04 -7.86 7.54
N SER A 54 5.12 -7.36 8.13
CA SER A 54 5.77 -7.99 9.29
C SER A 54 4.87 -7.97 10.52
N VAL A 55 4.16 -6.85 10.75
CA VAL A 55 3.16 -6.76 11.82
C VAL A 55 2.05 -7.80 11.62
N LEU A 56 1.57 -7.99 10.39
CA LEU A 56 0.59 -9.04 10.08
C LEU A 56 1.14 -10.44 10.32
N ALA A 57 2.39 -10.71 9.96
CA ALA A 57 3.03 -12.00 10.20
C ALA A 57 3.21 -12.29 11.70
N ILE A 58 3.56 -11.27 12.49
CA ILE A 58 3.63 -11.38 13.95
C ILE A 58 2.22 -11.62 14.52
N ASP A 59 1.21 -10.90 14.04
CA ASP A 59 -0.18 -11.09 14.49
C ASP A 59 -0.67 -12.52 14.22
N ASP A 60 -0.36 -13.08 13.03
CA ASP A 60 -0.68 -14.48 12.68
C ASP A 60 -0.01 -15.49 13.63
N LEU A 61 1.23 -15.23 14.08
CA LEU A 61 1.95 -16.10 15.04
C LEU A 61 1.29 -16.13 16.43
N PHE A 62 0.69 -15.02 16.86
CA PHE A 62 -0.01 -14.94 18.14
C PHE A 62 -1.49 -15.35 18.03
N TYR A 63 -2.03 -15.44 16.81
CA TYR A 63 -3.41 -15.84 16.57
C TYR A 63 -3.59 -17.36 16.71
N THR A 64 -4.27 -17.77 17.78
CA THR A 64 -4.45 -19.19 18.14
C THR A 64 -5.74 -19.83 17.59
N ARG A 65 -6.50 -19.12 16.74
CA ARG A 65 -7.82 -19.55 16.22
C ARG A 65 -7.81 -20.07 14.77
N GLY A 66 -6.64 -20.40 14.22
CA GLY A 66 -6.45 -20.86 12.83
C GLY A 66 -5.74 -19.83 11.95
N PRO A 67 -5.28 -20.20 10.73
CA PRO A 67 -4.57 -19.29 9.84
C PRO A 67 -5.45 -18.09 9.48
N LEU A 68 -4.94 -16.86 9.64
CA LEU A 68 -5.71 -15.65 9.30
C LEU A 68 -6.21 -15.69 7.84
N LEU A 69 -5.48 -16.36 6.95
CA LEU A 69 -5.81 -16.55 5.54
C LEU A 69 -7.09 -17.36 5.27
N GLU A 70 -7.59 -18.13 6.23
CA GLU A 70 -8.83 -18.92 6.05
C GLU A 70 -10.09 -18.05 6.21
N TYR A 71 -10.00 -16.94 6.96
CA TYR A 71 -11.10 -15.99 7.19
C TYR A 71 -11.14 -14.83 6.19
N VAL A 72 -10.26 -14.87 5.18
CA VAL A 72 -10.07 -13.78 4.23
C VAL A 72 -11.03 -13.93 3.05
N SER A 73 -11.69 -12.83 2.69
CA SER A 73 -12.62 -12.77 1.54
C SER A 73 -11.93 -13.22 0.24
N PRO A 74 -12.63 -13.91 -0.67
CA PRO A 74 -12.09 -14.30 -1.99
C PRO A 74 -11.49 -13.12 -2.79
N ASN A 75 -11.97 -11.90 -2.55
CA ASN A 75 -11.51 -10.68 -3.24
C ASN A 75 -10.13 -10.19 -2.74
N GLN A 76 -9.64 -10.71 -1.62
CA GLN A 76 -8.32 -10.33 -1.09
C GLN A 76 -7.18 -10.84 -1.98
N LEU A 77 -7.38 -11.95 -2.70
CA LEU A 77 -6.38 -12.46 -3.64
C LEU A 77 -6.09 -11.41 -4.74
N THR A 78 -7.14 -10.77 -5.25
CA THR A 78 -7.01 -9.69 -6.24
C THR A 78 -6.29 -8.47 -5.67
N CYS A 79 -6.56 -8.09 -4.41
CA CYS A 79 -5.83 -7.03 -3.72
C CYS A 79 -4.35 -7.37 -3.49
N ALA A 80 -4.06 -8.61 -3.09
CA ALA A 80 -2.69 -9.05 -2.83
C ALA A 80 -1.89 -9.08 -4.14
N LEU A 81 -2.44 -9.64 -5.21
CA LEU A 81 -1.80 -9.70 -6.53
C LEU A 81 -1.57 -8.30 -7.11
N SER A 82 -2.54 -7.38 -6.99
CA SER A 82 -2.37 -6.02 -7.47
C SER A 82 -1.30 -5.27 -6.68
N ALA A 83 -1.29 -5.38 -5.35
CA ALA A 83 -0.27 -4.80 -4.49
C ALA A 83 1.14 -5.34 -4.84
N MET A 84 1.29 -6.66 -4.98
CA MET A 84 2.55 -7.29 -5.38
C MET A 84 3.04 -6.78 -6.74
N THR A 85 2.13 -6.64 -7.70
CA THR A 85 2.47 -6.14 -9.05
C THR A 85 2.90 -4.67 -9.01
N MET A 86 2.18 -3.82 -8.27
CA MET A 86 2.51 -2.41 -8.10
C MET A 86 3.87 -2.21 -7.41
N THR A 87 4.14 -2.97 -6.34
CA THR A 87 5.44 -2.94 -5.65
C THR A 87 6.55 -3.44 -6.57
N GLY A 88 6.31 -4.49 -7.37
CA GLY A 88 7.27 -4.98 -8.35
C GLY A 88 7.65 -3.93 -9.40
N ILE A 89 6.66 -3.25 -9.99
CA ILE A 89 6.90 -2.15 -10.94
C ILE A 89 7.66 -1.00 -10.27
N ALA A 90 7.32 -0.66 -9.02
CA ALA A 90 8.01 0.37 -8.28
C ALA A 90 9.50 0.02 -8.04
N VAL A 91 9.81 -1.23 -7.69
CA VAL A 91 11.20 -1.71 -7.53
C VAL A 91 11.95 -1.65 -8.86
N VAL A 92 11.35 -2.10 -9.96
CA VAL A 92 11.96 -2.07 -11.30
C VAL A 92 12.23 -0.62 -11.73
N GLY A 93 11.26 0.27 -11.60
CA GLY A 93 11.40 1.68 -11.95
C GLY A 93 12.50 2.37 -11.14
N LEU A 94 12.63 2.06 -9.85
CA LEU A 94 13.69 2.62 -9.00
C LEU A 94 15.08 2.07 -9.32
N THR A 95 15.19 0.77 -9.59
CA THR A 95 16.46 0.15 -10.00
C THR A 95 16.94 0.74 -11.33
N TYR A 96 16.03 1.02 -12.27
CA TYR A 96 16.34 1.71 -13.51
C TYR A 96 16.70 3.19 -13.31
N ARG A 97 16.03 3.89 -12.38
CA ARG A 97 16.25 5.31 -12.06
C ARG A 97 17.61 5.58 -11.42
N ALA A 98 18.16 4.63 -10.66
CA ALA A 98 19.53 4.71 -10.14
C ALA A 98 20.59 4.86 -11.26
N THR A 99 20.26 4.49 -12.50
CA THR A 99 21.19 4.45 -13.62
C THR A 99 21.10 5.66 -14.56
N ARG A 100 20.01 6.46 -14.56
CA ARG A 100 19.89 7.67 -15.43
C ARG A 100 19.24 8.87 -14.75
N LYS A 101 19.86 10.06 -14.95
CA LYS A 101 19.45 11.36 -14.40
C LYS A 101 17.99 11.74 -14.74
N ALA A 102 17.17 11.66 -13.69
CA ALA A 102 16.09 12.55 -13.23
C ALA A 102 14.88 12.94 -14.13
N MET A 103 14.93 12.98 -15.46
CA MET A 103 13.89 13.77 -16.19
C MET A 103 12.96 13.00 -17.14
N PHE A 104 13.23 11.75 -17.52
CA PHE A 104 12.52 11.14 -18.66
C PHE A 104 11.53 9.99 -18.36
N PHE A 105 11.24 9.67 -17.10
CA PHE A 105 10.49 8.44 -16.78
C PHE A 105 9.37 8.65 -15.73
N ALA A 106 8.46 9.60 -16.00
CA ALA A 106 7.19 9.68 -15.27
C ALA A 106 6.23 8.50 -15.61
N TRP A 107 6.57 7.69 -16.63
CA TRP A 107 5.77 6.56 -17.10
C TRP A 107 5.61 5.44 -16.07
N ASP A 108 6.60 5.21 -15.20
CA ASP A 108 6.50 4.19 -14.14
C ASP A 108 5.41 4.56 -13.13
N SER A 109 5.37 5.83 -12.70
CA SER A 109 4.35 6.34 -11.78
C SER A 109 2.96 6.35 -12.41
N VAL A 110 2.85 6.67 -13.71
CA VAL A 110 1.60 6.58 -14.46
C VAL A 110 1.14 5.12 -14.60
N GLY A 111 2.07 4.19 -14.83
CA GLY A 111 1.79 2.75 -14.88
C GLY A 111 1.26 2.22 -13.55
N ILE A 112 1.89 2.58 -12.43
CA ILE A 112 1.42 2.22 -11.08
C ILE A 112 0.02 2.79 -10.83
N LEU A 113 -0.23 4.05 -11.19
CA LEU A 113 -1.54 4.68 -11.02
C LEU A 113 -2.62 4.00 -11.87
N ALA A 114 -2.32 3.69 -13.13
CA ALA A 114 -3.23 2.99 -14.03
C ALA A 114 -3.56 1.59 -13.50
N LEU A 115 -2.56 0.86 -12.99
CA LEU A 115 -2.74 -0.48 -12.44
C LEU A 115 -3.55 -0.46 -11.14
N TYR A 116 -3.38 0.57 -10.31
CA TYR A 116 -4.22 0.81 -9.14
C TYR A 116 -5.69 1.01 -9.54
N VAL A 117 -5.96 1.91 -10.50
CA VAL A 117 -7.33 2.18 -10.98
C VAL A 117 -7.95 0.92 -11.59
N LEU A 118 -7.18 0.17 -12.39
CA LEU A 118 -7.61 -1.11 -12.95
C LEU A 118 -7.96 -2.11 -11.85
N ALA A 119 -7.12 -2.25 -10.83
CA ALA A 119 -7.35 -3.17 -9.72
C ALA A 119 -8.63 -2.83 -8.95
N VAL A 120 -8.86 -1.54 -8.67
CA VAL A 120 -10.09 -1.05 -8.02
C VAL A 120 -11.31 -1.34 -8.91
N PHE A 121 -11.19 -1.12 -10.22
CA PHE A 121 -12.27 -1.40 -11.17
C PHE A 121 -12.61 -2.88 -11.26
N VAL A 122 -11.60 -3.76 -11.33
CA VAL A 122 -11.78 -5.22 -11.32
C VAL A 122 -12.44 -5.66 -10.02
N LEU A 123 -12.00 -5.13 -8.89
CA LEU A 123 -12.59 -5.44 -7.58
C LEU A 123 -14.04 -4.98 -7.48
N TYR A 124 -14.39 -3.84 -8.08
CA TYR A 124 -15.77 -3.37 -8.17
C TYR A 124 -16.64 -4.29 -9.03
N MET A 125 -16.12 -4.82 -10.14
CA MET A 125 -16.86 -5.77 -10.99
C MET A 125 -16.99 -7.17 -10.38
N MET A 126 -16.07 -7.55 -9.48
CA MET A 126 -16.12 -8.82 -8.74
C MET A 126 -16.95 -8.76 -7.45
N ARG A 127 -17.44 -7.57 -7.08
CA ARG A 127 -18.35 -7.37 -5.94
C ARG A 127 -19.81 -7.55 -6.35
#